data_AF-A0A1W2E2R4-F1
#
_entry.id   AF-A0A1W2E2R4-F1
#
_cell.length_a   1.000
_cell.length_b   1.000
_cell.length_c   1.000
_cell.angle_alpha   90.00
_cell.angle_beta   90.00
_cell.angle_gamma   90.00
#
_symmetry.space_group_name_H-M   'P 1'
#
loop_
_entity.id
_entity.type
_entity.pdbx_description
1 polymer ?
#
loop_
_entity_poly.entity_id
_entity_poly.type
_entity_poly.pdbx_seq_one_letter_code
_entity_poly.pdbx_strand_id
1 'polypeptide(L)'
;MNFNGGDRLFRRLSGIDFLGTLEEWPQALAQIIADKQITDVTLFGDCRDNHMIATRVCRELQIPIHVFEEGYIRPDWVTFERDGMNGHSSLARDPQWYLDKAAKLPPVEQHLPLPSTFRRRALEGLAYNFADVFSRWHYKNLNNHRPWHPLVEGMGWLRELRRGKEREAQGAELLQRLKDSRARDFLFLR
;
A
#
# COMPACT_ATOMS: atom_id res chain seq x y z
N MET A 1 -6.50 9.62 -9.40
CA MET A 1 -7.95 9.44 -9.21
C MET A 1 -8.24 9.57 -7.73
N ASN A 2 -9.27 10.30 -7.35
CA ASN A 2 -9.68 10.43 -5.95
C ASN A 2 -11.01 9.70 -5.76
N PHE A 3 -11.04 8.73 -4.84
CA PHE A 3 -12.23 7.96 -4.52
C PHE A 3 -12.86 8.39 -3.19
N ASN A 4 -12.09 9.08 -2.34
CA ASN A 4 -12.56 9.69 -1.09
C ASN A 4 -11.88 11.05 -0.83
N GLY A 5 -12.31 11.73 0.23
CA GLY A 5 -11.72 13.00 0.66
C GLY A 5 -10.29 12.89 1.17
N GLY A 6 -9.86 11.72 1.66
CA GLY A 6 -8.46 11.46 2.01
C GLY A 6 -7.56 11.52 0.77
N ASP A 7 -7.93 10.82 -0.31
CA ASP A 7 -7.21 10.88 -1.60
C ASP A 7 -7.14 12.32 -2.10
N ARG A 8 -8.26 13.04 -2.02
CA ARG A 8 -8.33 14.44 -2.43
C ARG A 8 -7.50 15.38 -1.55
N LEU A 9 -7.34 15.09 -0.26
CA LEU A 9 -6.52 15.89 0.66
C LEU A 9 -5.03 15.69 0.39
N PHE A 10 -4.60 14.46 0.12
CA PHE A 10 -3.19 14.11 -0.06
C PHE A 10 -2.69 14.20 -1.50
N ARG A 11 -3.57 14.54 -2.47
CA ARG A 11 -3.14 14.79 -3.84
C ARG A 11 -2.23 16.01 -3.90
N ARG A 12 -1.13 15.90 -4.63
CA ARG A 12 -0.21 17.02 -4.91
C ARG A 12 -0.52 17.74 -6.23
N LEU A 13 -1.19 17.05 -7.15
CA LEU A 13 -1.49 17.53 -8.50
C LEU A 13 -3.01 17.61 -8.72
N SER A 14 -3.41 18.15 -9.87
CA SER A 14 -4.79 18.05 -10.36
C SER A 14 -5.25 16.59 -10.35
N GLY A 15 -6.46 16.34 -9.88
CA GLY A 15 -7.05 15.00 -9.82
C GLY A 15 -8.49 15.02 -10.31
N ILE A 16 -8.98 13.83 -10.69
CA ILE A 16 -10.38 13.59 -11.03
C ILE A 16 -11.02 12.92 -9.83
N ASP A 17 -12.12 13.50 -9.34
CA ASP A 17 -12.94 12.92 -8.29
C ASP A 17 -13.93 11.94 -8.94
N PHE A 18 -13.88 10.67 -8.54
CA PHE A 18 -14.84 9.66 -8.99
C PHE A 18 -15.92 9.50 -7.94
N LEU A 19 -17.15 9.87 -8.29
CA LEU A 19 -18.33 9.83 -7.40
C LEU A 19 -19.32 8.72 -7.76
N GLY A 20 -19.03 7.94 -8.80
CA GLY A 20 -19.85 6.83 -9.24
C GLY A 20 -19.71 5.59 -8.36
N THR A 21 -20.44 4.54 -8.70
CA THR A 21 -20.37 3.25 -8.00
C THR A 21 -19.24 2.37 -8.53
N LEU A 22 -18.96 1.26 -7.83
CA LEU A 22 -17.99 0.26 -8.30
C LEU A 22 -18.40 -0.36 -9.64
N GLU A 23 -19.69 -0.46 -9.91
CA GLU A 23 -20.25 -0.98 -11.17
C GLU A 23 -20.05 -0.01 -12.33
N GLU A 24 -20.09 1.31 -12.06
CA GLU A 24 -19.84 2.36 -13.05
C GLU A 24 -18.35 2.59 -13.32
N TRP A 25 -17.49 2.19 -12.38
CA TRP A 25 -16.05 2.41 -12.43
C TRP A 25 -15.36 1.88 -13.71
N PRO A 26 -15.64 0.66 -14.21
CA PRO A 26 -15.00 0.16 -15.41
C PRO A 26 -15.22 1.06 -16.64
N GLN A 27 -16.47 1.49 -16.85
CA GLN A 27 -16.83 2.35 -17.97
C GLN A 27 -16.23 3.74 -17.83
N ALA A 28 -16.29 4.32 -16.62
CA ALA A 28 -15.69 5.62 -16.34
C ALA A 28 -14.17 5.62 -16.56
N LEU A 29 -13.48 4.58 -16.11
CA LEU A 29 -12.04 4.43 -16.32
C LEU A 29 -11.69 4.33 -17.80
N ALA A 30 -12.40 3.50 -18.57
CA ALA A 30 -12.18 3.37 -20.01
C ALA A 30 -12.36 4.72 -20.74
N GLN A 31 -13.41 5.47 -20.39
CA GLN A 31 -13.65 6.80 -20.94
C GLN A 31 -12.53 7.78 -20.58
N ILE A 32 -12.07 7.78 -19.32
CA ILE A 32 -10.97 8.64 -18.88
C ILE A 32 -9.67 8.32 -19.63
N ILE A 33 -9.37 7.04 -19.81
CA ILE A 33 -8.19 6.59 -20.57
C ILE A 33 -8.25 7.12 -22.01
N ALA A 34 -9.40 6.99 -22.67
CA ALA A 34 -9.61 7.46 -24.03
C ALA A 34 -9.53 9.00 -24.13
N ASP A 35 -10.29 9.72 -23.30
CA ASP A 35 -10.40 11.18 -23.33
C ASP A 35 -9.08 11.88 -23.03
N LYS A 36 -8.30 11.32 -22.09
CA LYS A 36 -7.03 11.88 -21.65
C LYS A 36 -5.82 11.26 -22.33
N GLN A 37 -6.04 10.32 -23.26
CA GLN A 37 -4.99 9.59 -23.97
C GLN A 37 -3.95 9.00 -23.02
N ILE A 38 -4.42 8.35 -21.95
CA ILE A 38 -3.57 7.77 -20.92
C ILE A 38 -2.80 6.59 -21.52
N THR A 39 -1.47 6.62 -21.43
CA THR A 39 -0.59 5.56 -21.93
C THR A 39 -0.31 4.48 -20.89
N ASP A 40 -0.29 4.85 -19.61
CA ASP A 40 0.10 3.98 -18.51
C ASP A 40 -0.75 4.28 -17.29
N VAL A 41 -1.14 3.22 -16.58
CA VAL A 41 -1.84 3.35 -15.29
C VAL A 41 -0.92 2.92 -14.17
N THR A 42 -0.89 3.71 -13.10
CA THR A 42 -0.10 3.43 -11.90
C THR A 42 -1.02 3.26 -10.71
N LEU A 43 -0.81 2.21 -9.92
CA LEU A 43 -1.55 1.89 -8.71
C LEU A 43 -0.62 1.75 -7.50
N PHE A 44 -1.14 2.01 -6.31
CA PHE A 44 -0.48 1.70 -5.05
C PHE A 44 -1.27 0.60 -4.32
N GLY A 45 -0.70 -0.61 -4.29
CA GLY A 45 -1.39 -1.86 -3.98
C GLY A 45 -2.33 -2.31 -5.09
N ASP A 46 -2.64 -3.60 -5.17
CA ASP A 46 -3.48 -4.22 -6.21
C ASP A 46 -4.76 -4.87 -5.66
N CYS A 47 -4.81 -5.17 -4.36
CA CYS A 47 -5.91 -5.92 -3.73
C CYS A 47 -7.21 -5.13 -3.46
N ARG A 48 -7.27 -3.82 -3.75
CA ARG A 48 -8.49 -3.02 -3.52
C ARG A 48 -9.48 -3.24 -4.66
N ASP A 49 -10.79 -3.25 -4.40
CA ASP A 49 -11.82 -3.49 -5.43
C ASP A 49 -11.66 -2.56 -6.65
N ASN A 50 -11.46 -1.26 -6.40
CA ASN A 50 -11.19 -0.27 -7.46
C ASN A 50 -9.95 -0.62 -8.29
N HIS A 51 -8.91 -1.16 -7.64
CA HIS A 51 -7.63 -1.49 -8.27
C HIS A 51 -7.73 -2.80 -9.05
N MET A 52 -8.41 -3.81 -8.51
CA MET A 52 -8.70 -5.06 -9.23
C MET A 52 -9.51 -4.80 -10.51
N ILE A 53 -10.54 -3.96 -10.42
CA ILE A 53 -11.32 -3.52 -11.59
C ILE A 53 -10.43 -2.75 -12.57
N ALA A 54 -9.61 -1.81 -12.07
CA ALA A 54 -8.71 -1.03 -12.93
C ALA A 54 -7.71 -1.92 -13.68
N THR A 55 -7.11 -2.90 -13.01
CA THR A 55 -6.21 -3.89 -13.61
C THR A 55 -6.90 -4.66 -14.73
N ARG A 56 -8.15 -5.10 -14.51
CA ARG A 56 -8.93 -5.80 -15.52
C ARG A 56 -9.19 -4.92 -16.75
N VAL A 57 -9.67 -3.70 -16.55
CA VAL A 57 -9.96 -2.75 -17.64
C VAL A 57 -8.70 -2.41 -18.43
N CYS A 58 -7.58 -2.13 -17.74
CA CYS A 58 -6.32 -1.83 -18.40
C CYS A 58 -5.83 -3.02 -19.23
N ARG A 59 -5.99 -4.25 -18.73
CA ARG A 59 -5.66 -5.46 -19.49
C ARG A 59 -6.52 -5.62 -20.74
N GLU A 60 -7.83 -5.38 -20.64
CA GLU A 60 -8.77 -5.43 -21.77
C GLU A 60 -8.44 -4.35 -22.83
N LEU A 61 -8.02 -3.16 -22.39
CA LEU A 61 -7.63 -2.03 -23.25
C LEU A 61 -6.16 -2.06 -23.70
N GLN A 62 -5.40 -3.09 -23.30
CA GLN A 62 -3.95 -3.22 -23.55
C GLN A 62 -3.12 -2.02 -23.05
N ILE A 63 -3.56 -1.38 -21.96
CA ILE A 63 -2.84 -0.31 -21.27
C ILE A 63 -1.91 -0.92 -20.22
N PRO A 64 -0.59 -0.65 -20.28
CA PRO A 64 0.35 -1.05 -19.24
C PRO A 64 -0.08 -0.57 -17.85
N ILE A 65 0.01 -1.47 -16.89
CA ILE A 65 -0.24 -1.16 -15.49
C ILE A 65 1.01 -1.41 -14.64
N HIS A 66 1.28 -0.45 -13.77
CA HIS A 66 2.40 -0.51 -12.84
C HIS A 66 1.89 -0.41 -11.41
N VAL A 67 2.33 -1.33 -10.55
CA VAL A 67 1.89 -1.43 -9.16
C VAL A 67 3.07 -1.14 -8.24
N PHE A 68 2.87 -0.19 -7.34
CA PHE A 68 3.75 0.12 -6.23
C PHE A 68 3.23 -0.51 -4.94
N GLU A 69 4.12 -0.96 -4.06
CA GLU A 69 3.76 -1.39 -2.71
C GLU A 69 4.88 -1.04 -1.72
N GLU A 70 4.57 -1.13 -0.43
CA GLU A 70 5.52 -1.00 0.66
C GLU A 70 6.50 -2.19 0.62
N GLY A 71 7.59 -2.00 -0.11
CA GLY A 71 8.48 -3.08 -0.56
C GLY A 71 8.92 -4.07 0.52
N TYR A 72 9.38 -5.23 0.07
CA TYR A 72 9.74 -6.36 0.94
C TYR A 72 10.75 -6.01 2.04
N ILE A 73 11.60 -5.00 1.81
CA ILE A 73 12.63 -4.52 2.73
C ILE A 73 12.25 -3.11 3.21
N ARG A 74 11.58 -3.03 4.35
CA ARG A 74 11.23 -1.76 5.00
C ARG A 74 12.43 -1.22 5.83
N PRO A 75 12.52 0.11 6.05
CA PRO A 75 11.56 1.15 5.68
C PRO A 75 11.87 1.89 4.37
N ASP A 76 13.04 1.69 3.78
CA ASP A 76 13.60 2.60 2.78
C ASP A 76 13.31 2.23 1.33
N TRP A 77 12.68 1.08 1.09
CA TRP A 77 12.44 0.55 -0.24
C TRP A 77 10.96 0.42 -0.56
N VAL A 78 10.63 0.73 -1.80
CA VAL A 78 9.32 0.45 -2.41
C VAL A 78 9.53 -0.53 -3.54
N THR A 79 8.61 -1.47 -3.71
CA THR A 79 8.64 -2.38 -4.84
C THR A 79 7.81 -1.78 -5.96
N PHE A 80 8.31 -1.85 -7.19
CA PHE A 80 7.65 -1.37 -8.40
C PHE A 80 7.62 -2.50 -9.43
N GLU A 81 6.44 -2.99 -9.76
CA GLU A 81 6.24 -4.12 -10.67
C GLU A 81 5.23 -3.82 -11.76
N ARG A 82 5.44 -4.43 -12.92
CA ARG A 82 4.54 -4.35 -14.07
C ARG A 82 3.55 -5.51 -14.02
N ASP A 83 2.29 -5.23 -14.39
CA ASP A 83 1.20 -6.20 -14.58
C ASP A 83 0.64 -6.91 -13.34
N GLY A 84 1.14 -6.61 -12.13
CA GLY A 84 0.60 -7.08 -10.85
C GLY A 84 1.69 -7.31 -9.80
N MET A 85 1.29 -7.45 -8.53
CA MET A 85 2.22 -7.68 -7.41
C MET A 85 1.85 -8.96 -6.63
N ASN A 86 2.73 -9.43 -5.74
CA ASN A 86 2.51 -10.63 -4.91
C ASN A 86 2.13 -11.89 -5.73
N GLY A 87 0.91 -12.42 -5.55
CA GLY A 87 0.44 -13.61 -6.26
C GLY A 87 0.32 -13.44 -7.78
N HIS A 88 0.32 -12.20 -8.25
CA HIS A 88 0.31 -11.84 -9.67
C HIS A 88 1.68 -11.34 -10.18
N SER A 89 2.70 -11.39 -9.33
CA SER A 89 4.06 -11.01 -9.69
C SER A 89 4.64 -11.92 -10.78
N SER A 90 5.38 -11.32 -11.71
CA SER A 90 6.18 -12.03 -12.71
C SER A 90 7.55 -12.49 -12.19
N LEU A 91 7.84 -12.22 -10.91
CA LEU A 91 9.11 -12.59 -10.29
C LEU A 91 9.28 -14.11 -10.21
N ALA A 92 10.55 -14.54 -10.24
CA ALA A 92 10.90 -15.94 -10.17
C ALA A 92 10.38 -16.57 -8.86
N ARG A 93 9.76 -17.74 -8.94
CA ARG A 93 9.32 -18.50 -7.76
C ARG A 93 10.46 -19.31 -7.12
N ASP A 94 11.56 -19.46 -7.85
CA ASP A 94 12.72 -20.22 -7.40
C ASP A 94 13.63 -19.35 -6.50
N PRO A 95 13.83 -19.72 -5.22
CA PRO A 95 14.74 -19.02 -4.33
C PRO A 95 16.18 -18.96 -4.87
N GLN A 96 16.64 -20.01 -5.57
CA GLN A 96 18.00 -20.08 -6.07
C GLN A 96 18.28 -18.99 -7.12
N TRP A 97 17.27 -18.64 -7.92
CA TRP A 97 17.35 -17.55 -8.87
C TRP A 97 17.77 -16.22 -8.22
N TYR A 98 17.22 -15.90 -7.03
CA TYR A 98 17.56 -14.68 -6.32
C TYR A 98 18.97 -14.72 -5.75
N LEU A 99 19.41 -15.87 -5.22
CA LEU A 99 20.77 -16.03 -4.71
C LEU A 99 21.81 -15.85 -5.82
N ASP A 100 21.58 -16.47 -6.98
CA ASP A 100 22.45 -16.40 -8.14
C ASP A 100 22.52 -14.98 -8.74
N LYS A 101 21.40 -14.24 -8.66
CA LYS A 101 21.34 -12.84 -9.09
C LYS A 101 22.02 -11.92 -8.07
N ALA A 102 21.72 -12.08 -6.79
CA ALA A 102 22.29 -11.27 -5.71
C ALA A 102 23.82 -11.36 -5.69
N ALA A 103 24.40 -12.54 -5.94
CA ALA A 103 25.85 -12.72 -6.02
C ALA A 103 26.52 -11.90 -7.13
N LYS A 104 25.76 -11.46 -8.14
CA LYS A 104 26.26 -10.67 -9.28
C LYS A 104 25.96 -9.18 -9.15
N LEU A 105 25.22 -8.76 -8.13
CA LEU A 105 24.87 -7.37 -7.91
C LEU A 105 26.01 -6.64 -7.18
N PRO A 106 26.23 -5.35 -7.48
CA PRO A 106 27.14 -4.53 -6.69
C PRO A 106 26.64 -4.41 -5.24
N PRO A 107 27.53 -4.11 -4.28
CA PRO A 107 27.12 -3.78 -2.93
C PRO A 107 26.07 -2.66 -2.94
N VAL A 108 25.06 -2.79 -2.08
CA VAL A 108 24.01 -1.76 -1.93
C VAL A 108 24.68 -0.46 -1.47
N GLU A 109 24.46 0.61 -2.23
CA GLU A 109 24.93 1.94 -1.84
C GLU A 109 24.32 2.37 -0.52
N GLN A 110 25.09 3.09 0.29
CA GLN A 110 24.57 3.68 1.52
C GLN A 110 23.52 4.72 1.14
N HIS A 111 22.27 4.41 1.44
CA HIS A 111 21.15 5.33 1.29
C HIS A 111 20.89 6.02 2.62
N LEU A 112 20.40 7.25 2.53
CA LEU A 112 19.94 7.98 3.71
C LEU A 112 18.67 7.30 4.24
N PRO A 113 18.63 6.91 5.51
CA PRO A 113 17.41 6.33 6.08
C PRO A 113 16.30 7.38 6.03
N LEU A 114 15.14 6.98 5.53
CA LEU A 114 13.95 7.82 5.54
C LEU A 114 13.51 8.03 7.00
N PRO A 115 13.37 9.29 7.45
CA PRO A 115 12.93 9.58 8.81
C PRO A 115 11.45 9.20 8.98
N SER A 116 11.18 7.93 9.27
CA SER A 116 9.84 7.38 9.45
C SER A 116 9.34 7.57 10.88
N THR A 117 9.15 8.83 11.29
CA THR A 117 8.59 9.08 12.62
C THR A 117 7.16 8.53 12.70
N PHE A 118 6.94 7.62 13.64
CA PHE A 118 5.60 7.06 13.91
C PHE A 118 4.55 8.17 14.06
N ARG A 119 4.93 9.27 14.72
CA ARG A 119 4.07 10.45 14.91
C ARG A 119 3.57 11.02 13.59
N ARG A 120 4.44 11.14 12.59
CA ARG A 120 4.05 11.64 11.27
C ARG A 120 3.05 10.70 10.60
N ARG A 121 3.33 9.39 10.57
CA ARG A 121 2.42 8.39 10.01
C ARG A 121 1.05 8.40 10.70
N ALA A 122 1.04 8.52 12.04
CA ALA A 122 -0.19 8.60 12.81
C ALA A 122 -0.99 9.88 12.51
N LEU A 123 -0.33 11.03 12.43
CA LEU A 123 -0.98 12.31 12.10
C LEU A 123 -1.52 12.32 10.66
N GLU A 124 -0.74 11.82 9.70
CA GLU A 124 -1.17 11.69 8.30
C GLU A 124 -2.37 10.72 8.19
N GLY A 125 -2.33 9.59 8.91
CA GLY A 125 -3.45 8.65 8.98
C GLY A 125 -4.71 9.26 9.61
N LEU A 126 -4.56 10.04 10.68
CA LEU A 126 -5.67 10.77 11.31
C LEU A 126 -6.27 11.82 10.36
N ALA A 127 -5.43 12.61 9.69
CA ALA A 127 -5.86 13.61 8.72
C ALA A 127 -6.58 12.97 7.53
N TYR A 128 -6.08 11.84 7.02
CA TYR A 128 -6.72 11.09 5.94
C TYR A 128 -8.11 10.60 6.35
N ASN A 129 -8.22 9.96 7.52
CA ASN A 129 -9.48 9.45 8.03
C ASN A 129 -10.48 10.57 8.35
N PHE A 130 -10.01 11.70 8.86
CA PHE A 130 -10.85 12.88 9.07
C PHE A 130 -11.39 13.39 7.74
N ALA A 131 -10.53 13.58 6.73
CA ALA A 131 -10.97 14.01 5.41
C ALA A 131 -11.94 13.02 4.76
N ASP A 132 -11.73 11.71 4.90
CA ASP A 132 -12.68 10.68 4.47
C ASP A 132 -14.05 10.88 5.14
N VAL A 133 -14.12 10.84 6.47
CA VAL A 133 -15.39 10.90 7.23
C VAL A 133 -16.17 12.19 6.94
N PHE A 134 -15.51 13.34 6.93
CA PHE A 134 -16.16 14.63 6.73
C PHE A 134 -16.52 14.92 5.26
N SER A 135 -16.07 14.10 4.32
CA SER A 135 -16.41 14.22 2.90
C SER A 135 -17.33 13.11 2.38
N ARG A 136 -17.83 12.21 3.25
CA ARG A 136 -18.75 11.12 2.85
C ARG A 136 -20.04 11.60 2.21
N TRP A 137 -20.49 12.81 2.54
CA TRP A 137 -21.64 13.44 1.87
C TRP A 137 -21.37 13.74 0.39
N HIS A 138 -20.10 13.91 0.01
CA HIS A 138 -19.65 14.12 -1.36
C HIS A 138 -19.30 12.78 -2.04
N TYR A 139 -18.59 11.89 -1.35
CA TYR A 139 -18.20 10.55 -1.82
C TYR A 139 -19.14 9.46 -1.28
N LYS A 140 -20.39 9.43 -1.76
CA LYS A 140 -21.44 8.56 -1.21
C LYS A 140 -21.30 7.08 -1.59
N ASN A 141 -20.67 6.82 -2.74
CA ASN A 141 -20.67 5.50 -3.37
C ASN A 141 -19.35 4.74 -3.16
N LEU A 142 -18.42 5.27 -2.37
CA LEU A 142 -17.19 4.56 -2.08
C LEU A 142 -17.47 3.43 -1.10
N ASN A 143 -17.29 2.20 -1.57
CA ASN A 143 -17.29 1.04 -0.70
C ASN A 143 -15.97 1.02 0.09
N ASN A 144 -16.07 1.23 1.41
CA ASN A 144 -14.89 1.25 2.27
C ASN A 144 -14.37 -0.18 2.44
N HIS A 145 -13.28 -0.53 1.74
CA HIS A 145 -12.60 -1.82 1.88
C HIS A 145 -12.03 -2.04 3.31
N ARG A 146 -12.01 -1.01 4.16
CA ARG A 146 -11.58 -1.16 5.56
C ARG A 146 -12.69 -1.84 6.38
N PRO A 147 -12.41 -2.97 7.05
CA PRO A 147 -13.39 -3.71 7.84
C PRO A 147 -13.87 -2.95 9.09
N TRP A 148 -13.18 -1.87 9.47
CA TRP A 148 -13.45 -1.13 10.69
C TRP A 148 -13.75 0.34 10.39
N HIS A 149 -14.72 0.91 11.13
CA HIS A 149 -14.97 2.34 11.11
C HIS A 149 -13.70 3.11 11.54
N PRO A 150 -13.35 4.25 10.94
CA PRO A 150 -12.16 5.03 11.28
C PRO A 150 -11.95 5.30 12.78
N LEU A 151 -13.03 5.41 13.55
CA LEU A 151 -13.00 5.58 15.00
C LEU A 151 -12.51 4.32 15.76
N VAL A 152 -12.88 3.13 15.27
CA VAL A 152 -12.42 1.84 15.82
C VAL A 152 -10.94 1.66 15.53
N GLU A 153 -10.51 2.00 14.31
CA GLU A 153 -9.10 2.02 13.95
C GLU A 153 -8.34 3.01 14.85
N GLY A 154 -8.85 4.24 15.00
CA GLY A 154 -8.28 5.26 15.87
C GLY A 154 -8.13 4.82 17.33
N MET A 155 -9.11 4.10 17.89
CA MET A 155 -9.00 3.50 19.23
C MET A 155 -7.94 2.39 19.28
N GLY A 156 -7.82 1.58 18.23
CA GLY A 156 -6.74 0.60 18.05
C GLY A 156 -5.37 1.27 18.07
N TRP A 157 -5.17 2.33 17.28
CA TRP A 157 -3.95 3.13 17.26
C TRP A 157 -3.64 3.78 18.62
N LEU A 158 -4.65 4.28 19.34
CA LEU A 158 -4.49 4.85 20.69
C LEU A 158 -4.05 3.80 21.72
N ARG A 159 -4.60 2.59 21.63
CA ARG A 159 -4.20 1.45 22.46
C ARG A 159 -2.79 0.99 22.11
N GLU A 160 -2.44 0.98 20.82
CA GLU A 160 -1.10 0.66 20.32
C GLU A 160 -0.05 1.64 20.84
N LEU A 161 -0.35 2.94 20.76
CA LEU A 161 0.46 4.03 21.27
C LEU A 161 0.68 3.92 22.79
N ARG A 162 -0.36 3.55 23.54
CA ARG A 162 -0.26 3.35 24.99
C ARG A 162 0.62 2.15 25.37
N ARG A 163 0.69 1.12 24.53
CA ARG A 163 1.45 -0.12 24.79
C ARG A 163 2.78 -0.21 24.04
N GLY A 164 3.18 0.83 23.32
CA GLY A 164 4.40 0.83 22.50
C GLY A 164 5.66 0.46 23.31
N LYS A 165 5.82 1.04 24.51
CA LYS A 165 6.95 0.74 25.41
C LYS A 165 6.95 -0.70 25.93
N GLU A 166 5.77 -1.26 26.22
CA GLU A 166 5.64 -2.64 26.69
C GLU A 166 6.00 -3.63 25.57
N ARG A 167 5.62 -3.33 24.32
CA ARG A 167 5.95 -4.17 23.16
C ARG A 167 7.41 -4.07 22.75
N GLU A 168 8.04 -2.90 22.85
CA GLU A 168 9.48 -2.76 22.65
C GLU A 168 10.25 -3.61 23.65
N ALA A 169 9.85 -3.59 24.93
CA ALA A 169 10.45 -4.45 25.96
C ALA A 169 10.24 -5.95 25.68
N GLN A 170 9.01 -6.36 25.33
CA GLN A 170 8.70 -7.76 24.97
C GLN A 170 9.43 -8.21 23.70
N GLY A 171 9.57 -7.33 22.70
CA GLY A 171 10.30 -7.60 21.47
C GLY A 171 11.79 -7.77 21.71
N ALA A 172 12.38 -6.94 22.58
CA ALA A 172 13.77 -7.08 22.99
C ALA A 172 14.02 -8.39 23.74
N GLU A 173 13.12 -8.78 24.66
CA GLU A 173 13.20 -10.04 25.39
C GLU A 173 13.05 -11.26 24.47
N LEU A 174 12.13 -11.21 23.50
CA LEU A 174 11.95 -12.27 22.49
C LEU A 174 13.17 -12.40 21.58
N LEU A 175 13.73 -11.29 21.09
CA LEU A 175 14.95 -11.28 20.29
C LEU A 175 16.14 -11.85 21.06
N GLN A 176 16.23 -11.59 22.36
CA GLN A 176 17.29 -12.12 23.20
C GLN A 176 17.15 -13.64 23.38
N ARG A 177 15.92 -14.12 23.67
CA ARG A 177 15.63 -15.56 23.73
C ARG A 177 15.94 -16.30 22.42
N LEU A 178 15.64 -15.69 21.27
CA LEU A 178 15.92 -16.27 19.95
C LEU A 178 17.42 -16.31 19.63
N LYS A 179 18.20 -15.32 20.08
CA LYS A 179 19.67 -15.33 19.96
C LYS A 179 20.28 -16.44 20.82
N ASP A 180 19.72 -16.66 22.01
CA ASP A 180 20.21 -17.66 22.95
C ASP A 180 19.81 -19.09 22.54
N SER A 181 18.67 -19.27 21.85
CA SER A 181 18.16 -20.60 21.50
C SER A 181 18.84 -21.25 20.28
N ARG A 182 19.62 -20.52 19.47
CA ARG A 182 20.24 -21.00 18.20
C ARG A 182 19.27 -21.77 17.27
N ALA A 183 17.96 -21.64 17.46
CA ALA A 183 16.95 -22.37 16.70
C ALA A 183 16.73 -21.68 15.34
N ARG A 184 16.70 -22.47 14.27
CA ARG A 184 16.34 -22.00 12.92
C ARG A 184 14.83 -21.80 12.85
N ASP A 185 14.32 -20.79 13.53
CA ASP A 185 12.88 -20.53 13.56
C ASP A 185 12.52 -19.41 12.57
N PHE A 186 11.68 -19.75 11.60
CA PHE A 186 11.14 -18.83 10.61
C PHE A 186 10.06 -17.95 11.27
N LEU A 187 10.31 -16.64 11.33
CA LEU A 187 9.34 -15.65 11.78
C LEU A 187 8.34 -15.34 10.65
N PHE A 188 7.11 -15.82 10.80
CA PHE A 188 5.96 -15.30 10.03
C PHE A 188 5.30 -14.19 10.84
N LEU A 189 5.49 -12.94 10.43
CA LEU A 189 4.71 -11.80 10.91
C LEU A 189 3.38 -11.79 10.15
N ARG A 190 2.28 -11.92 10.89
CA ARG A 190 0.90 -11.86 10.38
C ARG A 190 0.36 -10.45 10.49
#